data_AF-A0A8B5W9X3-F1
#
_entry.id   AF-A0A8B5W9X3-F1
#
_cell.length_a   1.000
_cell.length_b   1.000
_cell.length_c   1.000
_cell.angle_alpha   90.00
_cell.angle_beta   90.00
_cell.angle_gamma   90.00
#
_symmetry.space_group_name_H-M   'P 1'
#
loop_
_entity.id
_entity.type
_entity.pdbx_description
1 polymer ?
#
loop_
_entity_poly.entity_id
_entity_poly.type
_entity_poly.pdbx_seq_one_letter_code
_entity_poly.pdbx_strand_id
1 'polypeptide(L)' 'MDKNKLEAKLADRKESLEKLRSQNKPSEDVATGPYANVELDEEIEQLELEINSLENKLKAL' A
#
# COMPACT_ATOMS: atom_id res chain seq x y z
N MET A 1 -9.78 -32.83 9.70
CA MET A 1 -9.25 -31.80 10.62
C MET A 1 -10.41 -31.14 11.33
N ASP A 2 -10.36 -31.01 12.65
CA ASP A 2 -11.49 -30.58 13.49
C ASP A 2 -11.91 -29.13 13.21
N LYS A 3 -13.20 -28.92 12.93
CA LYS A 3 -13.82 -27.61 12.69
C LYS A 3 -13.47 -26.59 13.79
N ASN A 4 -13.41 -27.05 15.03
CA ASN A 4 -13.08 -26.23 16.21
C ASN A 4 -11.64 -25.67 16.16
N LYS A 5 -10.69 -26.40 15.55
CA LYS A 5 -9.31 -25.92 15.39
C LYS A 5 -9.20 -24.83 14.32
N LEU A 6 -10.09 -24.84 13.32
CA LEU A 6 -10.15 -23.81 12.30
C LEU A 6 -10.78 -22.53 12.83
N GLU A 7 -11.82 -22.65 13.66
CA GLU A 7 -12.46 -21.49 14.31
C GLU A 7 -11.52 -20.77 15.27
N ALA A 8 -10.74 -21.51 16.08
CA ALA A 8 -9.70 -20.93 16.93
C ALA A 8 -8.62 -20.20 16.13
N LYS A 9 -8.11 -20.81 15.06
CA LYS A 9 -7.13 -20.17 14.16
C LYS A 9 -7.68 -18.91 13.50
N LEU A 10 -8.97 -18.87 13.17
CA LEU A 10 -9.63 -17.70 12.60
C LEU A 10 -9.73 -16.56 13.61
N ALA A 11 -10.06 -16.85 14.86
CA ALA A 11 -10.09 -15.87 15.93
C ALA A 11 -8.70 -15.25 16.18
N ASP A 12 -7.68 -16.09 16.32
CA ASP A 12 -6.28 -15.64 16.51
C ASP A 12 -5.79 -14.77 15.35
N ARG A 13 -6.15 -15.14 14.12
CA ARG A 13 -5.77 -14.38 12.92
C ARG A 13 -6.48 -13.03 12.86
N LYS A 14 -7.76 -12.96 13.28
CA LYS A 14 -8.51 -11.70 13.34
C LYS A 14 -7.95 -10.75 14.39
N GLU A 15 -7.63 -11.25 15.58
CA GLU A 15 -7.02 -10.44 16.64
C GLU A 15 -5.64 -9.91 16.21
N SER A 16 -4.84 -10.75 15.55
CA SER A 16 -3.55 -10.32 14.99
C SER A 16 -3.72 -9.24 13.93
N LEU A 17 -4.76 -9.33 13.10
CA LEU A 17 -5.05 -8.35 12.05
C LEU A 17 -5.54 -7.03 12.65
N GLU A 18 -6.32 -7.08 13.72
CA GLU A 18 -6.77 -5.90 14.46
C GLU A 18 -5.60 -5.18 15.16
N LYS A 19 -4.66 -5.93 15.75
CA LYS A 19 -3.41 -5.39 16.30
C LYS A 19 -2.53 -4.75 15.24
N LEU A 20 -2.40 -5.38 14.06
CA LEU A 20 -1.67 -4.77 12.95
C LEU A 20 -2.37 -3.52 12.43
N ARG A 21 -3.70 -3.47 12.41
CA ARG A 21 -4.46 -2.27 12.01
C ARG A 21 -4.33 -1.14 13.02
N SER A 22 -4.25 -1.43 14.31
CA SER A 22 -4.04 -0.38 15.33
C SER A 22 -2.60 0.11 15.34
N GLN A 23 -1.62 -0.76 15.06
CA GLN A 23 -0.21 -0.37 14.86
C GLN A 23 0.02 0.38 13.55
N ASN A 24 -0.74 0.05 12.49
CA ASN A 24 -0.72 0.72 11.19
C ASN A 24 -1.80 1.79 11.05
N LYS A 25 -2.44 2.24 12.13
CA LYS A 25 -3.10 3.54 12.08
C LYS A 25 -1.96 4.54 11.90
N PRO A 26 -1.80 5.15 10.71
CA PRO A 26 -0.84 6.22 10.59
C PRO A 26 -1.24 7.23 11.65
N SER A 27 -0.30 7.58 12.51
CA SER A 27 -0.39 8.79 13.30
C SER A 27 -0.93 9.88 12.38
N GLU A 28 -2.05 10.50 12.77
CA GLU A 28 -2.47 11.77 12.25
C GLU A 28 -1.25 12.70 12.30
N ASP A 29 -0.65 12.92 11.13
CA ASP A 29 0.27 14.00 10.77
C ASP A 29 0.98 13.59 9.48
N VAL A 30 0.20 13.38 8.41
CA VAL A 30 0.76 13.77 7.12
C VAL A 30 0.72 15.29 7.14
N ALA A 31 1.76 15.88 7.72
CA ALA A 31 2.09 17.27 7.50
C ALA A 31 2.47 17.42 6.01
N THR A 32 1.47 17.33 5.13
CA THR A 32 1.60 17.80 3.77
C THR A 32 1.66 19.32 3.87
N GLY A 33 2.86 19.84 4.08
CA GLY A 33 3.14 21.25 3.84
C GLY A 33 2.66 21.64 2.43
N PRO A 34 2.52 22.93 2.11
CA PRO A 34 1.92 23.39 0.87
C PRO A 34 2.61 22.89 -0.43
N TYR A 35 3.77 22.26 -0.30
CA TYR A 35 4.56 21.70 -1.40
C TYR A 35 4.47 20.16 -1.54
N ALA A 36 3.93 19.45 -0.55
CA ALA A 36 3.90 17.98 -0.58
C ALA A 36 3.02 17.42 -1.71
N ASN A 37 1.94 18.12 -2.05
CA ASN A 37 1.11 17.73 -3.20
C ASN A 37 1.87 17.95 -4.54
N VAL A 38 2.69 19.00 -4.62
CA VAL A 38 3.51 19.29 -5.81
C VAL A 38 4.61 18.25 -5.98
N GLU A 39 5.28 17.87 -4.89
CA GLU A 39 6.29 16.81 -4.90
C GLU A 39 5.69 15.45 -5.31
N LEU A 40 4.48 15.13 -4.85
CA LEU A 40 3.76 13.92 -5.25
C LEU A 40 3.33 13.95 -6.72
N ASP A 41 2.85 15.10 -7.22
CA ASP A 41 2.45 15.24 -8.62
C ASP A 41 3.66 15.11 -9.57
N GLU A 42 4.82 15.68 -9.21
CA GLU A 42 6.07 15.52 -9.96
C GLU A 42 6.57 14.07 -9.96
N GLU A 43 6.47 13.37 -8.83
CA GLU A 43 6.84 11.95 -8.73
C GLU A 43 5.92 11.06 -9.57
N ILE A 44 4.61 11.35 -9.58
CA ILE A 44 3.64 10.64 -10.42
C ILE A 44 3.96 10.87 -11.91
N GLU A 45 4.25 12.10 -12.33
CA GLU A 45 4.60 12.41 -13.72
C GLU A 45 5.86 11.66 -14.18
N GLN A 46 6.87 11.56 -13.32
CA GLN A 46 8.09 10.79 -13.62
C GLN A 46 7.80 9.30 -13.79
N LEU A 47 6.97 8.72 -12.92
CA LEU A 47 6.57 7.32 -13.02
C LEU A 47 5.78 7.04 -14.31
N GLU A 48 4.88 7.93 -14.71
CA GLU A 48 4.12 7.80 -15.95
C GLU A 48 5.02 7.86 -17.19
N LEU A 49 6.04 8.73 -17.19
CA LEU A 49 7.04 8.79 -18.26
C LEU A 49 7.87 7.50 -18.34
N GLU A 50 8.26 6.93 -17.20
CA GLU A 50 9.00 5.67 -17.16
C GLU A 50 8.17 4.49 -17.69
N ILE A 51 6.89 4.41 -17.29
CA ILE A 51 5.95 3.40 -17.80
C ILE A 51 5.83 3.51 -19.31
N ASN A 52 5.58 4.71 -19.85
CA ASN A 52 5.48 4.93 -21.29
C ASN A 52 6.77 4.55 -22.03
N SER A 53 7.94 4.84 -21.45
CA SER A 53 9.24 4.44 -21.99
C SER A 53 9.39 2.92 -22.04
N LEU A 54 8.99 2.21 -20.98
CA LEU A 54 9.04 0.76 -20.90
C LEU A 54 8.05 0.09 -21.87
N GLU A 55 6.83 0.63 -22.00
CA GLU A 55 5.85 0.15 -22.97
C GLU A 55 6.34 0.30 -24.42
N ASN A 56 6.98 1.43 -24.73
CA ASN A 56 7.55 1.65 -26.06
C ASN A 56 8.71 0.69 -26.35
N LYS A 57 9.56 0.40 -25.35
CA LYS A 57 10.60 -0.63 -25.48
C LYS A 57 10.03 -2.02 -25.69
N LEU A 58 8.95 -2.37 -25.00
CA LEU A 58 8.26 -3.65 -25.17
C LEU A 58 7.59 -3.80 -26.54
N LYS A 59 7.04 -2.71 -27.10
CA LYS A 59 6.46 -2.71 -28.46
C LYS A 59 7.51 -2.76 -29.58
N ALA A 60 8.75 -2.34 -29.28
CA ALA A 60 9.87 -2.36 -30.22
C ALA A 60 10.63 -3.71 -30.24
N LEU A 61 10.29 -4.63 -29.34
CA LEU A 61 10.71 -6.04 -29.32
C LEU A 61 9.75 -6.91 -30.11
#